data_AF-A0A2W7IG09-F1
#
_entry.id   AF-A0A2W7IG09-F1
#
_cell.length_a   1.000
_cell.length_b   1.000
_cell.length_c   1.000
_cell.angle_alpha   90.00
_cell.angle_beta   90.00
_cell.angle_gamma   90.00
#
_symmetry.space_group_name_H-M   'P 1'
#
loop_
_entity.id
_entity.type
_entity.pdbx_description
1 polymer ?
#
loop_
_entity_poly.entity_id
_entity_poly.type
_entity_poly.pdbx_seq_one_letter_code
_entity_poly.pdbx_strand_id
1 'polypeptide(L)'
;TAPFEHRSGTSIHRRKQCHYLGDRKMKSLLSMASVSAIQHDSELRLYYNKKLAEGKDKMLAVNNVRNKLIARAFAVVKRGTPYVVLQQHAA
;
A
#
# COMPACT_ATOMS: atom_id res chain seq x y z
N THR A 1 5.33 0.26 5.42
CA THR A 1 6.19 -0.38 6.43
C THR A 1 7.59 0.20 6.28
N ALA A 2 8.17 0.76 7.33
CA ALA A 2 9.51 1.34 7.25
C ALA A 2 10.57 0.23 7.45
N PRO A 3 11.59 0.15 6.58
CA PRO A 3 12.67 -0.83 6.74
C PRO A 3 13.64 -0.35 7.84
N PHE A 4 14.03 -1.25 8.74
CA PHE A 4 14.96 -0.94 9.82
C PHE A 4 16.39 -1.16 9.34
N GLU A 5 17.27 -0.22 9.67
CA GLU A 5 18.68 -0.34 9.38
C GLU A 5 19.32 -1.36 10.31
N HIS A 6 20.12 -2.27 9.73
CA HIS A 6 20.85 -3.28 10.47
C HIS A 6 22.35 -3.04 10.26
N ARG A 7 22.87 -2.03 10.97
CA ARG A 7 24.29 -1.69 11.03
C ARG A 7 24.83 -1.99 12.42
N SER A 8 26.03 -2.55 12.47
CA SER A 8 26.85 -2.60 13.69
C SER A 8 28.28 -2.24 13.28
N GLY A 9 28.82 -1.19 13.91
CA GLY A 9 30.13 -0.62 13.59
C GLY A 9 30.29 -0.20 12.13
N THR A 10 31.52 -0.31 11.62
CA THR A 10 31.92 0.08 10.25
C THR A 10 31.87 -1.05 9.23
N SER A 11 31.62 -2.31 9.63
CA SER A 11 31.77 -3.48 8.76
C SER A 11 30.45 -4.12 8.31
N ILE A 12 29.37 -4.03 9.10
CA ILE A 12 28.11 -4.72 8.78
C ILE A 12 27.16 -3.83 7.95
N HIS A 13 27.06 -4.13 6.66
CA HIS A 13 26.17 -3.46 5.70
C HIS A 13 25.14 -4.44 5.12
N ARG A 14 24.11 -4.80 5.91
CA ARG A 14 23.02 -5.66 5.43
C ARG A 14 21.88 -4.86 4.80
N ARG A 15 21.16 -5.50 3.87
CA ARG A 15 19.89 -4.96 3.35
C ARG A 15 18.93 -4.68 4.49
N LYS A 16 18.28 -3.52 4.46
CA LYS A 16 17.30 -3.11 5.47
C LYS A 16 16.12 -4.09 5.46
N GLN A 17 15.77 -4.62 6.62
CA GLN A 17 14.72 -5.63 6.78
C GLN A 17 13.53 -5.08 7.57
N CYS A 18 12.38 -5.74 7.45
CA CYS A 18 11.26 -5.46 8.34
C CYS A 18 11.55 -6.07 9.72
N HIS A 19 11.53 -5.24 10.76
CA HIS A 19 11.75 -5.68 12.13
C HIS A 19 10.48 -6.32 12.72
N TYR A 20 10.64 -7.15 13.77
CA TYR A 20 9.50 -7.78 14.46
C TYR A 20 8.63 -6.80 15.24
N LEU A 21 9.14 -5.60 15.53
CA LEU A 21 8.42 -4.53 16.21
C LEU A 21 7.22 -4.00 15.41
N GLY A 22 7.18 -4.23 14.09
CA GLY A 22 6.01 -3.88 13.29
C GLY A 22 4.91 -4.92 13.40
N ASP A 23 3.64 -4.48 13.43
CA ASP A 23 2.49 -5.39 13.40
C ASP A 23 2.46 -6.22 12.11
N ARG A 24 2.92 -7.47 12.22
CA ARG A 24 3.00 -8.42 11.11
C ARG A 24 1.62 -8.88 10.66
N LYS A 25 0.68 -9.02 11.60
CA LYS A 25 -0.69 -9.48 11.30
C LYS A 25 -1.40 -8.43 10.46
N MET A 26 -1.37 -7.17 10.89
CA MET A 26 -1.93 -6.06 10.14
C MET A 26 -1.27 -5.90 8.77
N LYS A 27 0.06 -6.02 8.69
CA LYS A 27 0.79 -5.98 7.42
C LYS A 27 0.30 -7.07 6.44
N SER A 28 0.12 -8.30 6.91
CA SER A 28 -0.35 -9.42 6.08
C SER A 28 -1.78 -9.18 5.59
N LEU A 29 -2.69 -8.79 6.49
CA LEU A 29 -4.09 -8.49 6.15
C LEU A 29 -4.19 -7.37 5.09
N LEU A 30 -3.47 -6.27 5.28
CA LEU A 30 -3.46 -5.16 4.33
C LEU A 30 -2.85 -5.55 2.97
N SER A 31 -1.89 -6.47 2.96
CA SER A 31 -1.31 -6.99 1.72
C SER A 31 -2.33 -7.81 0.93
N MET A 32 -3.02 -8.73 1.61
CA MET A 32 -4.08 -9.53 0.97
C MET A 32 -5.24 -8.65 0.49
N ALA A 33 -5.67 -7.69 1.30
CA ALA A 33 -6.68 -6.71 0.92
C ALA A 33 -6.27 -5.90 -0.32
N SER A 34 -5.00 -5.50 -0.43
CA SER A 34 -4.50 -4.78 -1.60
C SER A 34 -4.55 -5.64 -2.86
N VAL A 35 -4.18 -6.92 -2.78
CA VAL A 35 -4.22 -7.85 -3.92
C VAL A 35 -5.65 -8.10 -4.37
N SER A 36 -6.57 -8.35 -3.44
CA SER A 36 -7.99 -8.50 -3.73
C SER A 36 -8.59 -7.22 -4.34
N ALA A 37 -8.24 -6.06 -3.80
CA ALA A 37 -8.71 -4.77 -4.32
C ALA A 37 -8.23 -4.50 -5.76
N ILE A 38 -7.01 -4.90 -6.13
CA ILE A 38 -6.53 -4.78 -7.52
C ILE A 38 -7.36 -5.65 -8.48
N GLN A 39 -7.90 -6.78 -8.02
CA GLN A 39 -8.70 -7.68 -8.85
C GLN A 39 -10.13 -7.17 -9.05
N HIS A 40 -10.74 -6.62 -8.00
CA HIS A 40 -12.17 -6.26 -8.00
C HIS A 40 -12.47 -4.76 -8.18
N ASP A 41 -11.58 -3.85 -7.76
CA ASP A 41 -11.75 -2.39 -7.90
C ASP A 41 -11.02 -1.89 -9.15
N SER A 42 -11.78 -1.43 -10.14
CA SER A 42 -11.29 -0.88 -11.41
C SER A 42 -10.37 0.33 -11.24
N GLU A 43 -10.63 1.20 -10.26
CA GLU A 43 -9.83 2.41 -10.00
C GLU A 43 -8.47 2.02 -9.40
N LEU A 44 -8.47 1.08 -8.46
CA LEU A 44 -7.22 0.60 -7.86
C LEU A 44 -6.39 -0.23 -8.84
N ARG A 45 -7.04 -0.99 -9.73
CA ARG A 45 -6.38 -1.69 -10.83
C ARG A 45 -5.72 -0.71 -11.79
N LEU A 46 -6.42 0.34 -12.19
CA LEU A 46 -5.88 1.38 -13.06
C LEU A 46 -4.70 2.10 -12.39
N TYR A 47 -4.83 2.42 -11.10
CA TYR A 47 -3.75 3.01 -10.33
C TYR A 47 -2.52 2.10 -10.25
N TYR A 48 -2.72 0.80 -10.02
CA TYR A 48 -1.64 -0.20 -10.02
C TYR A 48 -0.93 -0.25 -11.37
N ASN A 49 -1.69 -0.37 -12.47
CA ASN A 49 -1.13 -0.41 -13.82
C ASN A 49 -0.39 0.89 -14.17
N LYS A 50 -0.90 2.06 -13.75
CA LYS A 50 -0.20 3.33 -13.89
C LYS A 50 1.16 3.30 -13.18
N LYS A 51 1.23 2.74 -11.97
CA LYS A 51 2.50 2.61 -11.23
C LYS A 51 3.47 1.63 -11.89
N LEU A 52 2.98 0.57 -12.52
CA LEU A 52 3.83 -0.30 -13.33
C LEU A 52 4.35 0.41 -14.60
N ALA A 53 3.50 1.20 -15.26
CA ALA A 53 3.88 1.98 -16.44
C ALA A 53 4.91 3.08 -16.10
N GLU A 54 4.88 3.62 -14.88
CA GLU A 54 5.93 4.50 -14.33
C GLU A 54 7.27 3.79 -14.07
N GLY A 55 7.38 2.48 -14.36
CA GLY A 55 8.59 1.68 -14.17
C GLY A 55 8.82 1.19 -12.74
N LYS A 56 7.80 1.24 -11.87
CA LYS A 56 7.94 0.76 -10.48
C LYS A 56 7.87 -0.76 -10.43
N ASP A 57 8.68 -1.34 -9.55
CA ASP A 57 8.61 -2.76 -9.23
C ASP A 57 7.21 -3.17 -8.75
N LYS A 58 6.83 -4.42 -9.04
CA LYS A 58 5.50 -4.97 -8.71
C LYS A 58 5.19 -4.87 -7.21
N MET A 59 6.15 -5.17 -6.33
CA MET A 59 5.91 -5.07 -4.89
C MET A 59 5.78 -3.63 -4.41
N LEU A 60 6.52 -2.72 -5.04
CA LEU A 60 6.37 -1.28 -4.79
C LEU A 60 4.98 -0.81 -5.24
N ALA A 61 4.50 -1.24 -6.40
CA ALA A 61 3.18 -0.90 -6.90
C ALA A 61 2.06 -1.42 -5.96
N VAL A 62 2.15 -2.65 -5.46
CA VAL A 62 1.21 -3.19 -4.44
C VAL A 62 1.27 -2.36 -3.15
N ASN A 63 2.44 -1.95 -2.69
CA ASN A 63 2.58 -1.11 -1.50
C ASN A 63 1.96 0.29 -1.70
N ASN A 64 2.02 0.84 -2.92
CA ASN A 64 1.34 2.09 -3.26
C ASN A 64 -0.19 1.92 -3.18
N VAL A 65 -0.73 0.81 -3.69
CA VAL A 65 -2.17 0.50 -3.56
C VAL A 65 -2.57 0.38 -2.09
N ARG A 66 -1.77 -0.32 -1.27
CA ARG A 66 -1.99 -0.43 0.17
C ARG A 66 -2.11 0.95 0.84
N ASN A 67 -1.16 1.84 0.56
CA ASN A 67 -1.18 3.19 1.11
C ASN A 67 -2.42 3.97 0.66
N LYS A 68 -2.84 3.81 -0.60
CA LYS A 68 -4.04 4.46 -1.13
C LYS A 68 -5.32 3.94 -0.46
N LEU A 69 -5.41 2.63 -0.18
CA LEU A 69 -6.52 2.04 0.59
C LEU A 69 -6.62 2.62 2.00
N ILE A 70 -5.49 2.69 2.71
CA ILE A 70 -5.42 3.29 4.04
C ILE A 70 -5.88 4.75 4.00
N ALA A 71 -5.34 5.53 3.06
CA ALA A 71 -5.73 6.93 2.89
C ALA A 71 -7.23 7.10 2.63
N ARG A 72 -7.84 6.24 1.81
CA ARG A 72 -9.29 6.24 1.57
C ARG A 72 -10.08 5.95 2.85
N ALA A 73 -9.69 4.94 3.61
CA ALA A 73 -10.36 4.60 4.87
C ALA A 73 -10.30 5.77 5.86
N PHE A 74 -9.13 6.37 6.05
CA PHE A 74 -8.97 7.55 6.91
C PHE A 74 -9.77 8.76 6.41
N ALA A 75 -9.83 8.99 5.09
CA ALA A 75 -10.60 10.09 4.51
C ALA A 75 -12.10 9.93 4.78
N VAL A 76 -12.65 8.71 4.63
CA VAL A 76 -14.06 8.40 4.92
C VAL A 76 -14.37 8.61 6.40
N VAL A 77 -13.53 8.08 7.29
CA VAL A 77 -13.69 8.24 8.74
C VAL A 77 -13.65 9.71 9.14
N LYS A 78 -12.68 10.48 8.62
CA LYS A 78 -12.56 11.91 8.92
C LYS A 78 -13.74 12.73 8.41
N ARG A 79 -14.27 12.39 7.24
CA ARG A 79 -15.39 13.11 6.60
C ARG A 79 -16.74 12.78 7.25
N GLY A 80 -16.88 11.59 7.85
CA GLY A 80 -18.12 11.14 8.47
C GLY A 80 -19.24 10.78 7.47
N THR A 81 -18.94 10.72 6.17
CA THR A 81 -19.92 10.34 5.13
C THR A 81 -19.44 9.12 4.35
N PRO A 82 -20.35 8.24 3.89
CA PRO A 82 -20.02 6.95 3.30
C PRO A 82 -19.11 7.08 2.08
N TYR A 83 -18.30 6.05 1.81
CA TYR A 83 -17.44 6.02 0.63
C TYR A 83 -18.27 6.15 -0.65
N VAL A 84 -17.81 6.99 -1.56
CA VAL A 84 -18.48 7.27 -2.84
C VAL A 84 -17.56 6.82 -3.97
N VAL A 85 -18.08 6.04 -4.91
CA VAL A 85 -17.31 5.54 -6.06
C VAL A 85 -17.18 6.65 -7.09
N LEU A 86 -16.00 7.25 -7.20
CA LEU A 86 -15.75 8.40 -8.06
C LEU A 86 -16.07 8.14 -9.55
N GLN A 87 -15.87 6.90 -10.03
CA GLN A 87 -16.18 6.54 -11.42
C GLN A 87 -17.68 6.60 -11.77
N GLN A 88 -18.58 6.58 -10.78
CA GLN A 88 -20.03 6.67 -11.00
C GLN A 88 -20.55 8.11 -11.02
N HIS A 89 -19.73 9.09 -10.64
CA HIS A 89 -20.11 10.50 -10.50
C HIS A 89 -19.27 11.45 -11.38
N ALA A 90 -18.39 10.91 -12.23
CA ALA A 90 -17.72 11.69 -13.27
C ALA A 90 -18.68 11.84 -14.45
N ALA A 91 -19.33 13.01 -14.53
CA ALA A 91 -20.08 13.47 -15.69
C ALA A 91 -19.14 13.84 -16.85
#